data_AF-A0A3S0F6D2-F1
#
_entry.id   AF-A0A3S0F6D2-F1
#
_cell.length_a   1.000
_cell.length_b   1.000
_cell.length_c   1.000
_cell.angle_alpha   90.00
_cell.angle_beta   90.00
_cell.angle_gamma   90.00
#
_symmetry.space_group_name_H-M   'P 1'
#
loop_
_entity.id
_entity.type
_entity.pdbx_description
1 polymer ?
#
loop_
_entity_poly.entity_id
_entity_poly.type
_entity_poly.pdbx_seq_one_letter_code
_entity_poly.pdbx_strand_id
1 'polypeptide(L)' 'MSTLTLTFTGPSSQARRALVGLLQRFRQAYFVERSSHEYAVTADEATAAELARQPQWSVRPTMPR' A
#
# COMPACT_ATOMS: atom_id res chain seq x y z
N MET A 1 -6.78 -5.52 -12.33
CA MET A 1 -6.36 -4.42 -11.45
C MET A 1 -7.29 -4.38 -10.27
N SER A 2 -6.74 -4.46 -9.06
CA SER A 2 -7.48 -4.37 -7.80
C SER A 2 -7.03 -3.12 -7.05
N THR A 3 -7.96 -2.52 -6.31
CA THR A 3 -7.64 -1.43 -5.37
C THR A 3 -7.70 -1.99 -3.97
N LEU A 4 -6.67 -1.72 -3.18
CA LEU A 4 -6.55 -2.11 -1.79
C LEU A 4 -6.16 -0.89 -0.95
N THR A 5 -6.52 -0.94 0.33
CA THR A 5 -6.12 0.05 1.30
C THR A 5 -4.91 -0.46 2.07
N LEU A 6 -3.83 0.30 2.04
CA LEU A 6 -2.58 0.06 2.74
C LEU A 6 -2.49 0.98 3.95
N THR A 7 -2.49 0.38 5.13
CA THR A 7 -2.33 1.10 6.40
C THR A 7 -0.95 0.82 6.96
N PHE A 8 -0.14 1.85 7.13
CA PHE A 8 1.17 1.74 7.75
C PHE A 8 1.02 1.55 9.26
N THR A 9 1.65 0.52 9.82
CA THR A 9 1.51 0.17 11.25
C THR A 9 2.57 0.81 12.14
N GLY A 10 3.58 1.46 11.55
CA GLY A 10 4.66 2.13 12.28
C GLY A 10 4.45 3.64 12.50
N PRO A 11 5.50 4.36 12.93
CA PRO A 11 5.46 5.82 13.09
C PRO A 11 5.16 6.54 11.76
N SER A 12 4.28 7.54 11.76
CA SER A 12 3.91 8.30 10.54
C SER A 12 5.11 8.93 9.83
N SER A 13 6.12 9.36 10.57
CA SER A 13 7.39 9.90 10.03
C SER A 13 8.19 8.89 9.19
N GLN A 14 7.88 7.60 9.31
CA GLN A 14 8.48 6.52 8.52
C GLN A 14 7.55 6.01 7.41
N ALA A 15 6.24 6.24 7.49
CA ALA A 15 5.25 5.79 6.51
C ALA A 15 5.64 6.20 5.09
N ARG A 16 5.96 7.49 4.91
CA ARG A 16 6.33 8.03 3.59
C ARG A 16 7.63 7.43 3.05
N ARG A 17 8.62 7.19 3.91
CA ARG A 17 9.89 6.54 3.50
C ARG A 17 9.68 5.09 3.10
N ALA A 18 8.89 4.35 3.88
CA ALA A 18 8.52 2.98 3.55
C ALA A 18 7.71 2.93 2.24
N LEU A 19 6.80 3.88 2.01
CA LEU A 19 6.02 3.98 0.78
C LEU A 19 6.92 4.21 -0.44
N VAL A 20 7.91 5.10 -0.33
CA VAL A 20 8.89 5.33 -1.40
C VAL A 20 9.65 4.04 -1.74
N GLY A 21 10.00 3.24 -0.73
CA GLY A 21 10.59 1.91 -0.96
C GLY A 21 9.67 0.96 -1.73
N LEU A 22 8.37 0.96 -1.41
CA LEU A 22 7.37 0.18 -2.15
C LEU A 22 7.20 0.69 -3.59
N LEU A 23 7.12 2.00 -3.82
CA LEU A 23 7.02 2.61 -5.15
C LEU A 23 8.21 2.25 -6.05
N GLN A 24 9.42 2.18 -5.48
CA GLN A 24 10.61 1.77 -6.23
C GLN A 24 10.57 0.29 -6.63
N ARG A 25 10.03 -0.57 -5.76
CA ARG A 25 9.93 -2.02 -5.98
C ARG A 25 8.74 -2.40 -6.88
N PHE A 26 7.63 -1.69 -6.74
CA PHE A 26 6.36 -1.93 -7.42
C PHE A 26 6.00 -0.75 -8.33
N ARG A 27 6.81 -0.51 -9.37
CA ARG A 27 6.65 0.64 -10.29
C ARG A 27 5.33 0.69 -11.05
N GLN A 28 4.64 -0.45 -11.12
CA GLN A 28 3.35 -0.62 -11.80
C GLN A 28 2.14 -0.42 -10.86
N ALA A 29 2.37 -0.20 -9.56
CA ALA A 29 1.32 0.13 -8.61
C ALA A 29 1.17 1.65 -8.46
N TYR A 30 -0.09 2.11 -8.39
CA TYR A 30 -0.45 3.49 -8.17
C TYR A 30 -0.86 3.69 -6.71
N PHE A 31 -0.32 4.70 -6.04
CA PHE A 31 -0.55 4.95 -4.62
C PHE A 31 -1.12 6.36 -4.42
N VAL A 32 -2.21 6.46 -3.66
CA VAL A 32 -2.88 7.71 -3.28
C VAL A 32 -2.91 7.81 -1.78
N GLU A 33 -2.27 8.83 -1.22
CA GLU A 33 -2.34 9.11 0.22
C GLU A 33 -3.76 9.56 0.60
N ARG A 34 -4.43 8.82 1.49
CA ARG A 34 -5.71 9.19 2.09
C ARG A 34 -5.52 9.85 3.45
N SER A 35 -4.48 9.44 4.18
CA SER A 35 -4.10 9.99 5.49
C SER A 35 -2.63 9.66 5.79
N SER A 36 -2.08 10.24 6.85
CA SER A 36 -0.67 10.07 7.26
C SER A 36 -0.21 8.61 7.47
N HIS A 37 -1.16 7.68 7.59
CA HIS A 37 -0.92 6.25 7.72
C HIS A 37 -1.71 5.42 6.70
N GLU A 38 -2.57 6.02 5.88
CA GLU A 38 -3.47 5.27 5.01
C GLU A 38 -3.28 5.68 3.55
N TYR A 39 -3.13 4.67 2.69
CA TYR A 39 -2.84 4.82 1.28
C TYR A 39 -3.78 3.92 0.47
N ALA A 40 -4.50 4.46 -0.49
CA ALA A 40 -5.20 3.66 -1.49
C ALA A 40 -4.21 3.25 -2.57
N VAL A 41 -4.14 1.96 -2.87
CA VAL A 41 -3.16 1.40 -3.80
C VAL A 41 -3.87 0.58 -4.85
N THR A 42 -3.64 0.93 -6.11
CA THR A 42 -4.17 0.21 -7.27
C THR A 42 -3.04 -0.53 -7.94
N ALA A 43 -3.14 -1.85 -8.00
CA ALA A 43 -2.10 -2.70 -8.57
C ALA A 43 -2.70 -3.96 -9.23
N ASP A 44 -1.86 -4.77 -9.86
CA ASP A 44 -2.22 -6.14 -10.26
C ASP A 44 -2.27 -7.07 -9.03
N GLU A 45 -2.89 -8.25 -9.18
CA GLU A 45 -3.05 -9.21 -8.08
C GLU A 45 -1.72 -9.73 -7.52
N ALA A 46 -0.68 -9.89 -8.34
CA ALA A 46 0.62 -10.35 -7.87
C ALA A 46 1.28 -9.27 -6.99
N THR A 47 1.26 -8.02 -7.44
CA THR A 47 1.74 -6.88 -6.66
C THR A 47 0.93 -6.70 -5.37
N ALA A 48 -0.40 -6.82 -5.44
CA ALA A 48 -1.28 -6.76 -4.26
C ALA A 48 -0.94 -7.85 -3.22
N ALA A 49 -0.70 -9.08 -3.66
CA ALA A 49 -0.31 -10.19 -2.79
C ALA A 49 1.07 -9.95 -2.13
N GLU A 50 2.03 -9.38 -2.88
CA GLU A 50 3.35 -9.02 -2.34
C GLU A 50 3.29 -7.86 -1.35
N LEU A 51 2.41 -6.89 -1.58
CA LEU A 51 2.13 -5.79 -0.64
C LEU A 51 1.51 -6.31 0.66
N ALA A 52 0.62 -7.31 0.58
CA ALA A 52 0.02 -7.96 1.75
C ALA A 52 1.02 -8.75 2.60
N ARG A 53 2.20 -9.08 2.06
CA ARG A 53 3.29 -9.75 2.78
C ARG A 53 4.24 -8.79 3.49
N GLN A 54 4.07 -7.48 3.33
CA GLN A 54 4.97 -6.50 3.91
C GLN A 54 4.71 -6.35 5.42
N PRO A 55 5.70 -6.59 6.30
CA PRO A 55 5.47 -6.68 7.74
C PRO A 55 5.06 -5.34 8.40
N GLN A 56 5.41 -4.22 7.77
CA GLN A 56 5.10 -2.88 8.27
C GLN A 56 3.76 -2.33 7.76
N TRP A 57 3.01 -3.15 7.03
CA TRP A 57 1.84 -2.72 6.28
C TRP A 57 0.67 -3.67 6.49
N SER A 58 -0.46 -3.12 6.90
CA SER A 58 -1.75 -3.82 6.89
C SER A 58 -2.45 -3.57 5.57
N VAL A 59 -2.86 -4.64 4.90
CA VAL A 59 -3.61 -4.55 3.65
C VAL A 59 -5.07 -4.92 3.91
N ARG A 60 -5.98 -4.06 3.47
CA ARG A 60 -7.42 -4.33 3.43
C ARG A 60 -7.89 -4.30 1.97
N PRO A 61 -8.52 -5.36 1.46
CA PRO A 61 -9.14 -5.31 0.15
C PRO A 61 -10.27 -4.28 0.17
N THR A 62 -10.26 -3.34 -0.78
CA THR A 62 -11.43 -2.49 -1.01
C THR A 62 -12.42 -3.33 -1.80
N MET A 63 -13.31 -4.04 -1.09
CA MET A 63 -14.44 -4.70 -1.74
C MET A 63 -15.36 -3.62 -2.34
N PRO A 64 -15.66 -3.66 -3.65
CA PRO A 64 -16.81 -2.94 -4.16
C PRO A 64 -18.07 -3.59 -3.56
N ARG A 65 -18.89 -2.79 -2.90
CA ARG A 65 -20.18 -3.22 -2.33
C ARG A 65 -21.21 -3.39 -3.43
#